data_AF-A0AAJ6DP35-F1
#
_entry.id   AF-A0AAJ6DP35-F1
#
_cell.length_a   1.000
_cell.length_b   1.000
_cell.length_c   1.000
_cell.angle_alpha   90.00
_cell.angle_beta   90.00
_cell.angle_gamma   90.00
#
_symmetry.space_group_name_H-M   'P 1'
#
loop_
_entity.id
_entity.type
_entity.pdbx_description
1 polymer ?
#
loop_
_entity_poly.entity_id
_entity_poly.type
_entity_poly.pdbx_seq_one_letter_code
_entity_poly.pdbx_strand_id
1 'polypeptide(L)' 'MPSTTGVVCPHCGWPDGAEPFQVLSAHPTGAGGTLWTRCACGSLQARVVDGDGTRVVTRGRPSPVEC' A
#
# COMPACT_ATOMS: atom_id res chain seq x y z
N MET A 1 15.12 3.43 12.89
CA MET A 1 14.34 4.59 12.42
C MET A 1 13.18 4.02 11.62
N PRO A 2 11.92 4.07 12.07
CA PRO A 2 10.82 3.68 11.20
C PRO A 2 10.75 4.72 10.09
N SER A 3 11.13 4.35 8.87
CA SER A 3 10.99 5.21 7.70
C SER A 3 9.52 5.56 7.51
N THR A 4 9.13 6.78 7.86
CA THR A 4 7.86 7.40 7.44
C THR A 4 7.92 7.76 5.96
N THR A 5 8.41 6.84 5.12
CA THR A 5 8.50 7.05 3.67
C THR A 5 7.13 6.81 3.06
N GLY A 6 6.42 7.91 2.86
CA GLY A 6 5.26 7.98 1.99
C GLY A 6 3.96 7.73 2.73
N VAL A 7 3.36 8.82 3.19
CA VAL A 7 1.89 8.90 3.35
C VAL A 7 1.24 9.00 1.97
N VAL A 8 2.01 9.23 0.91
CA VAL A 8 1.55 9.43 -0.47
C VAL A 8 2.25 8.51 -1.45
N CYS A 9 1.52 8.11 -2.49
CA CYS A 9 2.00 7.36 -3.63
C CYS A 9 2.99 8.21 -4.45
N PRO A 10 4.24 7.76 -4.68
CA PRO A 10 5.23 8.53 -5.45
C PRO A 10 4.87 8.64 -6.94
N HIS A 11 3.91 7.85 -7.44
CA HIS A 11 3.51 7.86 -8.84
C HIS A 11 2.41 8.86 -9.18
N CYS A 12 1.52 9.16 -8.23
CA CYS A 12 0.37 10.04 -8.46
C CYS A 12 0.11 11.05 -7.33
N GLY A 13 0.90 11.02 -6.25
CA GLY A 13 0.71 11.87 -5.07
C GLY A 13 -0.45 11.46 -4.16
N TRP A 14 -1.19 10.39 -4.49
CA TRP A 14 -2.39 10.00 -3.74
C TRP A 14 -2.07 9.52 -2.32
N PRO A 15 -2.82 9.94 -1.28
CA PRO A 15 -2.55 9.48 0.08
C PRO A 15 -2.83 7.97 0.23
N ASP A 16 -1.91 7.24 0.84
CA ASP A 16 -2.01 5.79 1.00
C ASP A 16 -3.19 5.39 1.91
N GLY A 17 -3.59 6.24 2.85
CA GLY A 17 -4.74 5.99 3.73
C GLY A 17 -6.08 6.52 3.21
N ALA A 18 -6.10 7.24 2.10
CA ALA A 18 -7.32 7.86 1.58
C ALA A 18 -7.95 6.98 0.49
N GLU A 19 -9.23 6.67 0.65
CA GLU A 19 -10.01 6.10 -0.44
C GLU A 19 -10.02 7.05 -1.66
N PRO A 20 -9.94 6.51 -2.89
CA PRO A 20 -10.04 5.09 -3.24
C PRO A 20 -8.68 4.38 -3.33
N PHE A 21 -8.53 3.30 -2.58
CA PHE A 21 -7.56 2.23 -2.82
C PHE A 21 -8.28 0.89 -2.73
N GLN A 22 -7.87 -0.08 -3.55
CA GLN A 22 -8.49 -1.41 -3.55
C GLN A 22 -7.63 -2.39 -2.76
N VAL A 23 -8.22 -3.13 -1.81
CA VAL A 23 -7.54 -4.28 -1.18
C VAL A 23 -7.64 -5.46 -2.14
N LEU A 24 -6.50 -6.03 -2.52
CA LEU A 24 -6.40 -7.18 -3.41
C LEU A 24 -6.30 -8.49 -2.64
N SER A 25 -5.51 -8.52 -1.56
CA SER A 25 -5.42 -9.67 -0.68
C SER A 25 -5.03 -9.25 0.75
N ALA A 26 -5.41 -10.08 1.71
CA ALA A 26 -5.08 -9.92 3.12
C ALA A 26 -4.57 -11.24 3.67
N HIS A 27 -3.41 -11.21 4.31
CA HIS A 27 -2.74 -12.36 4.90
C HIS A 27 -2.45 -12.08 6.38
N PRO A 28 -3.36 -12.46 7.29
CA PRO A 28 -3.13 -12.34 8.72
C PRO A 28 -2.06 -13.35 9.19
N THR A 29 -1.37 -12.99 10.26
CA THR A 29 -0.31 -13.76 10.93
C THR A 29 -0.46 -13.61 12.45
N GLY A 30 0.25 -14.41 13.25
CA GLY A 30 0.15 -14.35 14.72
C GLY A 30 0.58 -13.00 15.35
N ALA A 31 1.33 -12.17 14.62
CA ALA A 31 1.84 -10.88 15.11
C ALA A 31 1.27 -9.66 14.36
N GLY A 32 0.29 -9.86 13.48
CA GLY A 32 -0.20 -8.81 12.57
C GLY A 32 -0.65 -9.39 11.23
N GLY A 33 -0.35 -8.73 10.12
CA GLY A 33 -0.67 -9.24 8.79
C GLY A 33 -0.06 -8.42 7.67
N THR A 34 -0.15 -8.95 6.46
CA THR A 34 0.23 -8.24 5.23
C THR A 34 -1.01 -7.99 4.38
N LEU A 35 -1.21 -6.75 3.94
CA LEU A 35 -2.21 -6.38 2.96
C LEU A 35 -1.54 -6.07 1.63
N TRP A 36 -2.11 -6.56 0.55
CA TRP A 36 -1.78 -6.12 -0.79
C TRP A 36 -2.88 -5.19 -1.27
N THR A 37 -2.51 -3.99 -1.66
CA THR A 37 -3.43 -2.92 -2.06
C THR A 37 -3.05 -2.34 -3.40
N ARG A 38 -4.03 -1.82 -4.14
CA ARG A 38 -3.82 -1.11 -5.40
C ARG A 38 -4.26 0.35 -5.23
N CYS A 39 -3.32 1.26 -5.47
CA CYS A 39 -3.61 2.69 -5.52
C CYS A 39 -4.50 3.02 -6.74
N ALA A 40 -5.22 4.15 -6.71
CA ALA A 40 -6.02 4.64 -7.83
C ALA A 40 -5.24 4.72 -9.16
N CYS A 41 -3.92 4.97 -9.11
CA CYS A 41 -3.07 4.98 -10.31
C CYS A 41 -2.66 3.60 -10.82
N GLY A 42 -3.09 2.51 -10.17
CA GLY A 42 -2.72 1.13 -10.51
C GLY A 42 -1.45 0.62 -9.83
N SER A 43 -0.75 1.45 -9.04
CA SER A 43 0.45 1.02 -8.31
C SER A 43 0.09 -0.01 -7.25
N LEU A 44 0.73 -1.18 -7.30
CA LEU A 44 0.61 -2.23 -6.29
C LEU A 44 1.41 -1.86 -5.04
N GLN A 45 0.84 -2.02 -3.86
CA GLN A 45 1.48 -1.67 -2.60
C GLN A 45 1.32 -2.81 -1.59
N ALA A 46 2.43 -3.28 -1.01
CA ALA A 46 2.40 -4.19 0.12
C ALA A 46 2.43 -3.38 1.42
N ARG A 47 1.53 -3.71 2.34
CA ARG A 47 1.40 -3.05 3.64
C ARG A 47 1.54 -4.07 4.74
N VAL A 48 2.33 -3.76 5.75
CA VAL A 48 2.35 -4.52 7.00
C VAL A 48 1.41 -3.82 7.97
N VAL A 49 0.56 -4.62 8.63
CA VAL A 49 -0.33 -4.20 9.71
C VAL A 49 0.13 -4.94 10.95
N ASP A 50 0.54 -4.22 11.98
CA ASP A 50 0.97 -4.79 13.25
C ASP A 50 0.52 -3.87 14.41
N GLY A 51 0.99 -4.12 15.64
CA GLY A 51 0.64 -3.33 16.81
C GLY A 51 1.03 -1.85 16.71
N ASP A 52 1.99 -1.49 15.84
CA ASP A 52 2.43 -0.12 15.58
C ASP A 52 1.59 0.57 14.48
N GLY A 53 0.61 -0.12 13.91
CA GLY A 53 -0.29 0.39 12.88
C GLY A 53 -0.01 -0.17 11.48
N THR A 54 -0.37 0.58 10.45
CA THR A 54 -0.21 0.16 9.05
C THR A 54 0.91 0.94 8.37
N ARG A 55 1.84 0.25 7.71
CA ARG A 55 2.93 0.86 6.94
C ARG A 55 3.09 0.23 5.57
N VAL A 56 3.32 1.05 4.55
CA VAL A 56 3.65 0.57 3.19
C VAL A 56 5.13 0.17 3.16
N VAL A 57 5.42 -1.09 2.86
CA VAL A 57 6.80 -1.63 2.82
C VAL A 57 7.33 -1.83 1.41
N THR A 58 6.43 -2.01 0.44
CA THR A 58 6.79 -2.21 -0.98
C THR A 58 5.83 -1.44 -1.87
N ARG A 59 6.34 -0.84 -2.95
CA ARG A 59 5.54 -0.21 -4.00
C ARG A 59 6.02 -0.70 -5.36
N GLY A 60 5.10 -1.23 -6.16
CA GLY A 60 5.30 -1.59 -7.54
C GLY A 60 4.94 -0.42 -8.46
N ARG A 61 5.68 -0.28 -9.56
CA ARG A 61 5.35 0.69 -10.60
C ARG A 61 3.94 0.38 -11.13
N PRO A 62 3.06 1.38 -11.30
CA PRO A 62 1.79 1.16 -11.97
C PRO A 62 2.06 0.66 -13.39
N SER A 63 1.35 -0.40 -13.80
CA SER A 63 1.29 -0.72 -15.22
C SER A 63 0.62 0.45 -15.94
N PRO A 64 1.04 0.82 -17.16
CA PRO A 64 0.22 1.68 -17.98
C PRO A 64 -1.16 1.03 -18.10
N VAL A 65 -2.22 1.84 -18.04
CA VAL A 65 -3.55 1.36 -18.42
C VAL A 65 -3.42 0.82 -19.84
N GLU A 66 -3.66 -0.48 -20.00
CA GLU A 66 -3.76 -1.11 -21.29
C GLU A 66 -5.11 -0.65 -21.86
N CYS A 67 -5.06 0.14 -22.94
CA CYS A 67 -6.22 0.74 -23.60
C CYS A 67 -7.16 -0.29 -24.22
#